data_AF-A0A5J9WLB9-F1
#
_entry.id   AF-A0A5J9WLB9-F1
#
_cell.length_a   1.000
_cell.length_b   1.000
_cell.length_c   1.000
_cell.angle_alpha   90.00
_cell.angle_beta   90.00
_cell.angle_gamma   90.00
#
_symmetry.space_group_name_H-M   'P 1'
#
loop_
_entity.id
_entity.type
_entity.pdbx_description
1 polymer ?
#
loop_
_entity_poly.entity_id
_entity_poly.type
_entity_poly.pdbx_seq_one_letter_code
_entity_poly.pdbx_strand_id
1 'polypeptide(L)'
;MFEMNQSKVWGFNPCFYAMVAEVGWYSFRQQDLVGHLGFIDSRAKSGAPIVADWAIRNGSCPEEGPPSGYACVSANSYCTSANNGPGYLCQCSKGYEGNPYIQNGCQDIDECMLRTQNTKYEELYPCRMGVCHNTPGSYLCKCKMGRRSDGTNFGCQSLRAPAELVIGKHHACTPHLKMIQIRM
;
A
#
# COMPACT_ATOMS: atom_id res chain seq x y z
N MET A 1 -19.56 -13.29 21.87
CA MET A 1 -18.57 -13.83 22.82
C MET A 1 -18.42 -15.31 22.49
N PHE A 2 -17.23 -15.74 22.06
CA PHE A 2 -17.01 -17.16 21.73
C PHE A 2 -16.89 -17.95 23.04
N GLU A 3 -17.90 -18.74 23.38
CA GLU A 3 -17.82 -19.67 24.51
C GLU A 3 -17.19 -20.99 24.05
N MET A 4 -15.99 -21.28 24.53
CA MET A 4 -15.33 -22.57 24.33
C MET A 4 -15.53 -23.45 25.56
N ASN A 5 -16.51 -24.36 25.53
CA ASN A 5 -16.73 -25.33 26.61
C ASN A 5 -15.69 -26.46 26.55
N GLN A 6 -14.69 -26.41 27.42
CA GLN A 6 -13.56 -27.36 27.47
C GLN A 6 -13.57 -28.30 28.69
N SER A 7 -14.73 -28.46 29.33
CA SER A 7 -14.91 -29.30 30.53
C SER A 7 -14.38 -30.75 30.36
N LYS A 8 -14.40 -31.29 29.15
CA LYS A 8 -13.92 -32.65 28.82
C LYS A 8 -12.39 -32.79 28.72
N VAL A 9 -11.66 -31.69 28.54
CA VAL A 9 -10.19 -31.70 28.32
C VAL A 9 -9.43 -31.25 29.56
N TRP A 10 -10.13 -30.60 30.51
CA TRP A 10 -9.58 -30.09 31.77
C TRP A 10 -8.81 -31.12 32.60
N GLY A 11 -9.24 -32.39 32.57
CA GLY A 11 -8.63 -33.46 33.36
C GLY A 11 -7.24 -33.90 32.90
N PHE A 12 -6.83 -33.59 31.67
CA PHE A 12 -5.52 -34.01 31.14
C PHE A 12 -4.74 -32.90 30.41
N ASN A 13 -5.37 -31.77 30.07
CA ASN A 13 -4.69 -30.59 29.57
C ASN A 13 -5.41 -29.29 30.03
N PRO A 14 -5.09 -28.77 31.22
CA PRO A 14 -5.71 -27.56 31.75
C PRO A 14 -5.21 -26.25 31.09
N CYS A 15 -4.23 -26.33 30.19
CA CYS A 15 -3.63 -25.17 29.53
C CYS A 15 -3.93 -25.19 28.03
N PHE A 16 -4.87 -24.36 27.60
CA PHE A 16 -5.12 -24.10 26.18
C PHE A 16 -5.10 -22.60 25.91
N TYR A 17 -4.61 -22.22 24.75
CA TYR A 17 -4.72 -20.86 24.24
C TYR A 17 -5.42 -20.91 22.88
N ALA A 18 -6.21 -19.88 22.62
CA ALA A 18 -6.81 -19.64 21.32
C ALA A 18 -6.46 -18.21 20.91
N MET A 19 -6.25 -18.01 19.62
CA MET A 19 -5.99 -16.70 19.04
C MET A 19 -6.83 -16.53 17.79
N VAL A 20 -7.26 -15.30 17.54
CA VAL A 20 -7.75 -14.90 16.24
C VAL A 20 -6.54 -14.45 15.43
N ALA A 21 -6.44 -14.89 14.20
CA ALA A 21 -5.34 -14.55 13.30
C ALA A 21 -5.89 -14.29 11.90
N GLU A 22 -5.18 -13.46 11.14
CA GLU A 22 -5.42 -13.25 9.72
C GLU A 22 -5.31 -14.57 8.94
N VAL A 23 -6.17 -14.73 7.93
CA VAL A 23 -6.16 -15.90 7.06
C VAL A 23 -4.79 -16.04 6.39
N GLY A 24 -4.19 -17.23 6.49
CA GLY A 24 -2.88 -17.53 5.91
C GLY A 24 -1.68 -17.13 6.77
N TRP A 25 -1.87 -16.38 7.86
CA TRP A 25 -0.78 -16.03 8.77
C TRP A 25 -0.28 -17.22 9.59
N TYR A 26 -1.20 -18.10 10.02
CA TYR A 26 -0.87 -19.27 10.83
C TYR A 26 -0.76 -20.54 9.98
N SER A 27 0.39 -21.21 10.08
CA SER A 27 0.60 -22.59 9.64
C SER A 27 1.09 -23.42 10.82
N PHE A 28 0.32 -24.46 11.14
CA PHE A 28 0.60 -25.36 12.25
C PHE A 28 1.94 -26.09 12.06
N ARG A 29 2.73 -26.15 13.12
CA ARG A 29 3.94 -26.97 13.24
C ARG A 29 3.84 -27.80 14.51
N GLN A 30 4.33 -29.04 14.48
CA GLN A 30 4.35 -29.89 15.68
C GLN A 30 5.12 -29.25 16.84
N GLN A 31 6.14 -28.43 16.54
CA GLN A 31 6.89 -27.68 17.56
C GLN A 31 6.05 -26.64 18.32
N ASP A 32 4.90 -26.21 17.78
CA ASP A 32 4.02 -25.23 18.45
C ASP A 32 3.32 -25.80 19.69
N LEU A 33 3.28 -27.14 19.80
CA LEU A 33 2.74 -27.87 20.95
C LEU A 33 3.80 -28.15 22.02
N VAL A 34 5.08 -27.86 21.75
CA VAL A 34 6.19 -28.15 22.65
C VAL A 34 6.45 -26.96 23.57
N GLY A 35 6.44 -27.22 24.88
CA GLY A 35 6.66 -26.20 25.90
C GLY A 35 5.42 -25.36 26.20
N HIS A 36 5.31 -24.90 27.45
CA HIS A 36 4.24 -23.98 27.85
C HIS A 36 4.44 -22.64 27.13
N LEU A 37 3.45 -22.20 26.35
CA LEU A 37 3.49 -20.95 25.55
C LEU A 37 4.63 -20.89 24.50
N GLY A 38 5.24 -22.03 24.14
CA GLY A 38 6.40 -22.07 23.23
C GLY A 38 6.13 -21.39 21.88
N PHE A 39 4.92 -21.55 21.32
CA PHE A 39 4.49 -20.83 20.13
C PHE A 39 4.41 -19.31 20.32
N ILE A 40 3.85 -18.84 21.45
CA ILE A 40 3.74 -17.41 21.76
C ILE A 40 5.14 -16.82 21.91
N ASP A 41 6.00 -17.46 22.70
CA ASP A 41 7.34 -16.93 22.97
C ASP A 41 8.25 -16.93 21.74
N SER A 42 8.07 -17.89 20.82
CA SER A 42 8.95 -18.07 19.65
C SER A 42 8.44 -17.46 18.35
N ARG A 43 7.13 -17.53 18.06
CA ARG A 43 6.55 -17.16 16.75
C ARG A 43 5.51 -16.05 16.84
N ALA A 44 4.80 -15.95 17.96
CA ALA A 44 3.73 -14.97 18.16
C ALA A 44 4.02 -14.01 19.32
N LYS A 45 5.30 -13.64 19.50
CA LYS A 45 5.74 -12.79 20.62
C LYS A 45 5.09 -11.41 20.58
N SER A 46 4.82 -10.94 19.37
CA SER A 46 4.10 -9.69 19.09
C SER A 46 2.60 -9.90 18.87
N GLY A 47 2.08 -11.08 19.20
CA GLY A 47 0.70 -11.50 18.91
C GLY A 47 0.51 -12.00 17.47
N ALA A 48 -0.73 -12.35 17.15
CA ALA A 48 -1.18 -12.65 15.80
C ALA A 48 -1.82 -11.41 15.17
N PRO A 49 -1.54 -11.09 13.89
CA PRO A 49 -2.20 -10.00 13.20
C PRO A 49 -3.68 -10.32 13.05
N ILE A 50 -4.51 -9.31 13.26
CA ILE A 50 -5.96 -9.39 13.07
C ILE A 50 -6.41 -8.27 12.14
N VAL A 51 -7.32 -8.60 11.24
CA VAL A 51 -8.07 -7.62 10.45
C VAL A 51 -9.48 -7.59 11.03
N ALA A 52 -9.80 -6.54 11.77
CA ALA A 52 -11.13 -6.35 12.33
C ALA A 52 -11.98 -5.51 11.38
N ASP A 53 -13.13 -6.03 10.96
CA ASP A 53 -14.17 -5.24 10.31
C ASP A 53 -15.09 -4.64 11.39
N TRP A 54 -15.17 -3.31 11.45
CA TRP A 54 -15.93 -2.59 12.46
C TRP A 54 -16.46 -1.28 11.90
N ALA A 55 -17.33 -0.61 12.65
CA ALA A 55 -17.82 0.73 12.32
C ALA A 55 -18.34 1.41 13.57
N ILE A 56 -18.29 2.74 13.60
CA ILE A 56 -18.93 3.56 14.61
C ILE A 56 -20.41 3.61 14.29
N ARG A 57 -21.22 3.02 15.18
CA ARG A 57 -22.67 2.91 14.99
C ARG A 57 -23.44 4.15 15.45
N ASN A 58 -22.82 4.99 16.27
CA ASN A 58 -23.45 6.19 16.82
C ASN A 58 -23.31 7.38 15.85
N GLY A 59 -24.05 7.36 14.76
CA GLY A 59 -24.13 8.45 13.78
C GLY A 59 -23.56 8.12 12.40
N SER A 60 -23.52 9.14 11.54
CA SER A 60 -22.94 9.12 10.20
C SER A 60 -21.80 10.12 10.10
N CYS A 61 -21.09 10.14 8.96
CA CYS A 61 -20.13 11.21 8.71
C CYS A 61 -20.83 12.57 8.75
N PRO A 62 -20.30 13.53 9.53
CA PRO A 62 -20.84 14.87 9.60
C PRO A 62 -20.52 15.64 8.31
N GLU A 63 -21.48 16.41 7.81
CA GLU A 63 -21.27 17.31 6.67
C GLU A 63 -20.57 18.61 7.10
N GLU A 64 -20.84 19.08 8.32
CA GLU A 64 -20.34 20.34 8.88
C GLU A 64 -19.31 20.11 9.98
N GLY A 65 -18.06 19.84 9.58
CA GLY A 65 -16.93 19.72 10.50
C GLY A 65 -17.05 18.60 11.55
N PRO A 66 -16.01 18.35 12.36
CA PRO A 66 -16.05 17.32 13.38
C PRO A 66 -16.93 17.76 14.58
N PRO A 67 -18.05 17.07 14.88
CA PRO A 67 -18.87 17.38 16.05
C PRO A 67 -18.14 17.03 17.36
N SER A 68 -18.66 17.50 18.50
CA SER A 68 -18.17 17.06 19.81
C SER A 68 -18.34 15.53 19.96
N GLY A 69 -17.26 14.83 20.30
CA GLY A 69 -17.25 13.37 20.38
C GLY A 69 -17.02 12.64 19.04
N TYR A 70 -16.61 13.37 18.00
CA TYR A 70 -16.20 12.78 16.73
C TYR A 70 -14.98 11.87 16.90
N ALA A 71 -15.04 10.68 16.33
CA ALA A 71 -14.02 9.66 16.58
C ALA A 71 -12.76 9.82 15.71
N CYS A 72 -12.84 10.53 14.58
CA CYS A 72 -11.67 10.79 13.73
C CYS A 72 -10.90 11.97 14.29
N VAL A 73 -10.07 11.67 15.30
CA VAL A 73 -9.36 12.68 16.10
C VAL A 73 -7.99 13.05 15.55
N SER A 74 -7.47 12.29 14.58
CA SER A 74 -6.20 12.62 13.94
C SER A 74 -6.36 13.77 12.93
N ALA A 75 -5.37 14.66 12.89
CA ALA A 75 -5.16 15.50 11.71
C ALA A 75 -4.92 14.64 10.46
N ASN A 76 -5.23 15.17 9.28
CA ASN A 76 -5.13 14.45 8.00
C ASN A 76 -5.91 13.12 8.03
N SER A 77 -7.12 13.16 8.58
CA SER A 77 -8.07 12.06 8.55
C SER A 77 -9.45 12.55 8.11
N TYR A 78 -10.24 11.64 7.57
CA TYR A 78 -11.61 11.90 7.15
C TYR A 78 -12.50 10.71 7.51
N CYS A 79 -13.80 10.96 7.49
CA CYS A 79 -14.81 9.94 7.72
C CYS A 79 -15.36 9.43 6.39
N THR A 80 -15.63 8.12 6.32
CA THR A 80 -16.38 7.48 5.25
C THR A 80 -17.50 6.61 5.83
N SER A 81 -18.61 6.49 5.10
CA SER A 81 -19.70 5.58 5.48
C SER A 81 -19.19 4.14 5.56
N ALA A 82 -19.72 3.38 6.52
CA ALA A 82 -19.41 1.96 6.66
C ALA A 82 -20.11 1.14 5.57
N ASN A 83 -19.40 0.14 5.04
CA ASN A 83 -19.94 -0.74 3.99
C ASN A 83 -20.81 -1.88 4.55
N ASN A 84 -20.72 -2.14 5.85
CA ASN A 84 -21.41 -3.26 6.53
C ASN A 84 -22.65 -2.81 7.32
N GLY A 85 -23.34 -1.77 6.82
CA GLY A 85 -24.56 -1.22 7.42
C GLY A 85 -24.38 0.18 7.99
N PRO A 86 -25.35 0.68 8.79
CA PRO A 86 -25.33 2.04 9.31
C PRO A 86 -24.10 2.32 10.17
N GLY A 87 -23.52 3.50 9.99
CA GLY A 87 -22.35 3.94 10.72
C GLY A 87 -21.27 4.48 9.81
N TYR A 88 -20.11 4.74 10.41
CA TYR A 88 -18.97 5.28 9.69
C TYR A 88 -17.63 4.77 10.20
N LEU A 89 -16.60 5.04 9.42
CA LEU A 89 -15.20 4.69 9.64
C LEU A 89 -14.34 5.93 9.44
N CYS A 90 -13.26 6.01 10.19
CA CYS A 90 -12.20 6.99 9.98
C CYS A 90 -11.10 6.40 9.12
N GLN A 91 -10.59 7.19 8.18
CA GLN A 91 -9.48 6.84 7.31
C GLN A 91 -8.48 8.00 7.31
N CYS A 92 -7.18 7.69 7.20
CA CYS A 92 -6.19 8.72 6.94
C CYS A 92 -6.40 9.28 5.52
N SER A 93 -6.19 10.59 5.38
CA SER A 93 -6.23 11.27 4.10
C SER A 93 -5.19 10.69 3.14
N LYS A 94 -5.40 10.88 1.84
CA LYS A 94 -4.45 10.42 0.82
C LYS A 94 -3.04 10.94 1.12
N GLY A 95 -2.05 10.05 1.07
CA GLY A 95 -0.65 10.35 1.41
C GLY A 95 -0.30 10.20 2.90
N TYR A 96 -1.25 9.76 3.72
CA TYR A 96 -1.04 9.52 5.15
C TYR A 96 -1.39 8.08 5.53
N GLU A 97 -0.68 7.52 6.49
CA GLU A 97 -0.90 6.18 7.04
C GLU A 97 -0.94 6.17 8.57
N GLY A 98 -1.48 5.10 9.15
CA GLY A 98 -1.56 4.91 10.60
C GLY A 98 -2.99 4.82 11.11
N ASN A 99 -3.21 5.28 12.35
CA ASN A 99 -4.47 5.10 13.06
C ASN A 99 -5.22 6.44 13.24
N PRO A 100 -6.31 6.69 12.49
CA PRO A 100 -7.04 7.96 12.54
C PRO A 100 -7.83 8.20 13.85
N TYR A 101 -7.97 7.17 14.69
CA TYR A 101 -8.67 7.25 15.99
C TYR A 101 -7.74 7.66 17.14
N ILE A 102 -6.46 7.88 16.85
CA ILE A 102 -5.45 8.36 17.80
C ILE A 102 -5.03 9.76 17.38
N GLN A 103 -4.86 10.67 18.33
CA GLN A 103 -4.38 12.01 18.05
C GLN A 103 -2.98 11.95 17.42
N ASN A 104 -2.78 12.64 16.28
CA ASN A 104 -1.57 12.53 15.44
C ASN A 104 -1.25 11.09 14.99
N GLY A 105 -2.26 10.23 14.90
CA GLY A 105 -2.08 8.84 14.50
C GLY A 105 -1.97 8.63 12.99
N CYS A 106 -2.42 9.59 12.18
CA CYS A 106 -2.13 9.64 10.74
C CYS A 106 -0.84 10.42 10.49
N GLN A 107 0.19 9.72 10.03
CA GLN A 107 1.50 10.27 9.71
C GLN A 107 1.71 10.28 8.19
N ASP A 108 2.50 11.25 7.74
CA ASP A 108 2.89 11.38 6.34
C ASP A 108 3.63 10.14 5.87
N ILE A 109 3.26 9.62 4.70
CA ILE A 109 3.96 8.48 4.09
C ILE A 109 5.22 9.03 3.44
N ASP A 110 6.39 8.64 3.91
CA ASP A 110 7.65 8.98 3.22
C ASP A 110 7.87 8.02 2.04
N GLU A 111 7.30 8.37 0.88
CA GLU A 111 7.42 7.53 -0.31
C GLU A 111 8.87 7.37 -0.77
N CYS A 112 9.73 8.38 -0.52
CA CYS A 112 11.14 8.32 -0.88
C CYS A 112 11.89 7.29 -0.03
N MET A 113 11.61 7.20 1.27
CA MET A 113 12.17 6.18 2.14
C MET A 113 11.65 4.79 1.78
N LEU A 114 10.35 4.63 1.52
CA LEU A 114 9.78 3.34 1.12
C LEU A 114 10.43 2.79 -0.16
N ARG A 115 10.70 3.66 -1.15
CA ARG A 115 11.43 3.29 -2.38
C ARG A 115 12.81 2.70 -2.11
N THR A 116 13.50 3.11 -1.04
CA THR A 116 14.83 2.57 -0.70
C THR A 116 14.77 1.21 -0.01
N GLN A 117 13.63 0.86 0.60
CA GLN A 117 13.48 -0.38 1.38
C GLN A 117 13.08 -1.58 0.52
N ASN A 118 12.23 -1.37 -0.50
CA ASN A 118 11.70 -2.45 -1.31
C ASN A 118 11.39 -1.98 -2.74
N THR A 119 11.78 -2.77 -3.74
CA THR A 119 11.58 -2.48 -5.17
C THR A 119 10.10 -2.36 -5.55
N LYS A 120 9.18 -2.99 -4.80
CA LYS A 120 7.73 -2.81 -4.97
C LYS A 120 7.30 -1.34 -4.93
N TYR A 121 7.95 -0.54 -4.08
CA TYR A 121 7.62 0.87 -3.93
C TYR A 121 8.20 1.75 -5.02
N GLU A 122 9.18 1.28 -5.81
CA GLU A 122 9.66 2.02 -6.99
C GLU A 122 8.61 2.11 -8.10
N GLU A 123 7.76 1.09 -8.22
CA GLU A 123 6.65 1.06 -9.17
C GLU A 123 5.42 1.80 -8.63
N LEU A 124 5.13 1.66 -7.34
CA LEU A 124 4.02 2.36 -6.69
C LEU A 124 4.25 3.87 -6.61
N TYR A 125 5.50 4.28 -6.38
CA TYR A 125 5.93 5.67 -6.28
C TYR A 125 7.04 5.96 -7.32
N PRO A 126 6.66 6.14 -8.60
CA PRO A 126 7.64 6.37 -9.65
C PRO A 126 8.42 7.66 -9.41
N CYS A 127 9.73 7.60 -9.58
CA CYS A 127 10.59 8.78 -9.76
C CYS A 127 11.83 8.35 -10.55
N ARG A 128 11.58 7.94 -11.80
CA ARG A 128 12.63 7.47 -12.69
C ARG A 128 13.44 8.68 -13.16
N MET A 129 14.76 8.52 -13.20
CA MET A 129 15.67 9.48 -13.82
C MET A 129 15.70 10.88 -13.13
N GLY A 130 15.16 10.98 -11.90
CA GLY A 130 15.17 12.15 -11.03
C GLY A 130 15.68 11.86 -9.62
N VAL A 131 15.48 12.81 -8.72
CA VAL A 131 15.77 12.76 -7.28
C VAL A 131 14.44 12.92 -6.54
N CYS A 132 14.13 11.98 -5.65
CA CYS A 132 12.89 11.99 -4.88
C CYS A 132 13.00 12.96 -3.70
N HIS A 133 11.94 13.73 -3.46
CA HIS A 133 11.80 14.60 -2.30
C HIS A 133 10.43 14.40 -1.67
N ASN A 134 10.41 13.96 -0.40
CA ASN A 134 9.18 13.79 0.36
C ASN A 134 8.52 15.14 0.66
N THR A 135 7.19 15.19 0.69
CA THR A 135 6.39 16.37 1.02
C THR A 135 5.14 15.97 1.81
N PRO A 136 4.56 16.84 2.67
CA PRO A 136 3.34 16.47 3.37
C PRO A 136 2.18 16.09 2.41
N GLY A 137 1.76 14.83 2.47
CA GLY A 137 0.70 14.22 1.68
C GLY A 137 1.11 13.70 0.29
N SER A 138 2.39 13.83 -0.12
CA SER A 138 2.87 13.32 -1.41
C SER A 138 4.41 13.39 -1.56
N TYR A 139 4.94 13.22 -2.76
CA TYR A 139 6.35 13.45 -3.05
C TYR A 139 6.54 14.15 -4.40
N LEU A 140 7.71 14.75 -4.58
CA LEU A 140 8.13 15.38 -5.83
C LEU A 140 9.34 14.66 -6.40
N CYS A 141 9.30 14.37 -7.71
CA CYS A 141 10.47 13.93 -8.44
C CYS A 141 11.18 15.12 -9.11
N LYS A 142 12.32 15.56 -8.57
CA LYS A 142 13.13 16.62 -9.18
C LYS A 142 14.05 16.05 -10.25
N CYS A 143 13.93 16.56 -11.47
CA CYS A 143 14.71 16.04 -12.60
C CYS A 143 16.17 16.46 -12.54
N LYS A 144 17.06 15.51 -12.87
CA LYS A 144 18.49 15.79 -13.05
C LYS A 144 18.71 16.67 -14.29
N MET A 145 19.85 17.36 -14.34
CA MET A 145 20.23 18.22 -15.47
C MET A 145 20.07 17.50 -16.82
N GLY A 146 19.54 18.22 -17.82
CA GLY A 146 19.26 17.67 -19.16
C GLY A 146 17.92 16.93 -19.28
N ARG A 147 17.05 17.00 -18.27
CA ARG A 147 15.70 16.40 -18.26
C ARG A 147 14.64 17.39 -17.80
N ARG A 148 13.39 17.14 -18.19
CA ARG A 148 12.21 17.89 -17.74
C ARG A 148 11.17 16.95 -17.14
N SER A 149 10.24 17.53 -16.39
CA SER A 149 9.03 16.82 -15.95
C SER A 149 8.30 16.22 -17.15
N ASP A 150 7.76 15.02 -16.97
CA ASP A 150 6.85 14.39 -17.94
C ASP A 150 5.41 14.93 -17.83
N GLY A 151 5.14 15.85 -16.89
CA GLY A 151 3.82 16.43 -16.64
C GLY A 151 3.06 15.76 -15.49
N THR A 152 3.59 14.69 -14.90
CA THR A 152 2.92 13.95 -13.81
C THR A 152 3.41 14.36 -12.41
N ASN A 153 4.46 15.17 -12.30
CA ASN A 153 5.23 15.46 -11.07
C ASN A 153 5.98 14.25 -10.46
N PHE A 154 5.75 13.06 -11.01
CA PHE A 154 6.33 11.79 -10.56
C PHE A 154 7.33 11.20 -11.57
N GLY A 155 7.65 11.91 -12.64
CA GLY A 155 8.57 11.39 -13.65
C GLY A 155 9.33 12.45 -14.42
N CYS A 156 10.44 12.00 -14.98
CA CYS A 156 11.37 12.82 -15.75
C CYS A 156 11.61 12.21 -17.12
N GLN A 157 11.49 13.04 -18.14
CA GLN A 157 11.80 12.70 -19.53
C GLN A 157 13.04 13.46 -20.00
N SER A 158 13.81 12.85 -20.89
CA SER A 158 14.98 13.51 -21.50
C SER A 158 14.54 14.70 -22.34
N LEU A 159 15.30 15.80 -22.30
CA LEU A 159 15.04 17.00 -23.11
C LEU A 159 15.34 16.84 -24.61
N ARG A 160 15.71 15.65 -25.08
CA ARG A 160 16.11 15.44 -26.47
C ARG A 160 14.88 15.40 -27.39
N ALA A 161 14.74 16.42 -28.24
CA ALA A 161 14.26 16.20 -29.60
C ALA A 161 15.16 15.12 -30.22
N PRO A 162 14.63 14.11 -30.93
CA PRO A 162 15.49 13.25 -31.72
C PRO A 162 16.20 14.14 -32.75
N ALA A 163 17.53 14.21 -32.68
CA ALA A 163 18.30 14.67 -33.82
C ALA A 163 18.18 13.57 -34.88
N GLU A 164 17.21 13.70 -35.79
CA GLU A 164 17.23 12.95 -37.04
C GLU A 164 18.43 13.44 -37.84
N LEU A 165 19.54 12.71 -37.75
CA LEU A 165 20.60 12.81 -38.74
C LEU A 165 20.08 12.13 -40.01
N VAL A 166 19.47 12.89 -40.90
CA VAL A 166 19.14 12.42 -42.25
C VAL A 166 20.45 12.32 -43.03
N ILE A 167 21.10 11.15 -43.00
CA ILE A 167 22.19 10.83 -43.92
C ILE A 167 21.53 10.53 -45.27
N GLY A 168 21.40 11.55 -46.11
CA GLY A 168 21.03 11.37 -47.51
C GLY A 168 22.09 10.53 -48.22
N LYS A 169 21.85 9.23 -48.38
CA LYS A 169 22.61 8.44 -49.35
C LYS A 169 22.14 8.84 -50.74
N HIS A 170 22.97 9.58 -51.47
CA HIS A 170 22.78 9.79 -52.90
C HIS A 170 23.13 8.47 -53.61
N HIS A 171 22.15 7.56 -53.72
CA HIS A 171 22.27 6.42 -54.63
C HIS A 171 21.85 6.86 -56.02
N ALA A 172 22.83 6.86 -56.94
CA ALA A 172 22.59 6.97 -58.37
C ALA A 172 21.56 5.92 -58.82
N CYS A 173 20.65 6.33 -59.70
CA CYS A 173 19.63 5.49 -60.31
C CYS A 173 20.21 4.20 -60.91
N THR A 174 19.65 3.06 -60.53
CA THR A 174 19.56 1.88 -61.40
C THR A 174 18.14 1.33 -61.30
N PRO A 175 17.37 1.30 -62.41
CA PRO A 175 16.01 0.79 -62.39
C PRO A 175 16.05 -0.74 -62.38
N HIS A 176 15.30 -1.36 -61.48
CA HIS A 176 14.98 -2.78 -61.60
C HIS A 176 13.50 -3.01 -61.31
N LEU A 177 12.78 -3.43 -62.35
CA LEU A 177 11.43 -3.97 -62.27
C LEU A 177 11.39 -5.17 -61.33
N LYS A 178 10.34 -5.26 -60.51
CA LYS A 178 9.90 -6.53 -59.90
C LYS A 178 8.40 -6.72 -60.12
N MET A 179 8.06 -7.84 -60.76
CA MET A 179 6.70 -8.35 -60.92
C MET A 179 6.13 -8.81 -59.58
N ILE A 180 4.84 -8.52 -59.36
CA ILE A 180 4.04 -9.00 -58.23
C ILE A 180 3.35 -10.29 -58.68
N GLN A 181 3.58 -11.39 -57.96
CA GLN A 181 2.84 -12.63 -58.15
C GLN A 181 1.89 -12.81 -56.96
N ILE A 182 0.59 -12.70 -57.23
CA ILE A 182 -0.47 -12.94 -56.26
C ILE A 182 -0.65 -14.46 -56.16
N ARG A 183 -0.46 -15.02 -54.97
CA ARG A 183 -0.84 -16.41 -54.67
C ARG A 183 -2.36 -16.49 -54.52
N MET A 184 -2.97 -17.50 -55.14
CA MET A 184 -4.25 -18.03 -54.68
C MET A 184 -4.04 -18.86 -53.42
#